data_AF-A0A1Q9E7W3-F1
#
_entry.id   AF-A0A1Q9E7W3-F1
#
_cell.length_a   1.000
_cell.length_b   1.000
_cell.length_c   1.000
_cell.angle_alpha   90.00
_cell.angle_beta   90.00
_cell.angle_gamma   90.00
#
_symmetry.space_group_name_H-M   'P 1'
#
loop_
_entity.id
_entity.type
_entity.pdbx_description
1 polymer ?
#
loop_
_entity_poly.entity_id
_entity_poly.type
_entity_poly.pdbx_seq_one_letter_code
_entity_poly.pdbx_strand_id
1 'polypeptide(L)'
;LLLLLLLLLLLLLDYDYDYDDYDCVDDDNDDYGYDYAYDDYRYHDHVPEIDEFWSHSWHGEARRKILLLLLLKNGPAAILVGTLGALVMMILQVTGVVPGLYRKPPLLGDGATYEFAPYSLLVGIGLCTLTILLWRPQQAVFLDQICIHQHDGSLKMEGILNIGAIMKKSRSLLVLWDQTYVERLWCIFEMAAFLKGHESEEVDIVVRPTFLAPWTCYIFASWCVFGSFDLFVPYVSMIPVMIKFILIVPASCFLTGMFCRYYRAIQRMQGYAERAAQWSRGELPDWDVAVSGPASKDYTGLDITPKMIEDNRAFFKESDKDPQQYGLRSVAFEVGDMLKELPKADLLITKDTIIHVPNWAILKFLETNVNACPPRYKEVLFIHDRPPYWKFRWGAVPLVRHIVRNWDCPGFSDFHEIDLRVAPYHLDVVNLFEFNSSTRADRVMDNPKVVQTSCTVSVQRRRNAFAAVSVMTMTRPGYVTAELCWTASAPGSDPWLRLRQLLQYNSLRERLTFLSPQQ
;
A
#
# COMPACT_ATOMS: atom_id res chain seq x y z
N LEU A 1 -31.70 -23.47 9.25
CA LEU A 1 -30.56 -23.14 10.12
C LEU A 1 -29.21 -23.31 9.42
N LEU A 2 -28.83 -24.52 8.97
CA LEU A 2 -27.57 -24.75 8.23
C LEU A 2 -27.41 -23.90 6.96
N LEU A 3 -28.46 -23.79 6.15
CA LEU A 3 -28.51 -22.88 5.00
C LEU A 3 -28.38 -21.40 5.40
N LEU A 4 -28.87 -21.04 6.58
CA LEU A 4 -28.84 -19.68 7.14
C LEU A 4 -27.45 -19.35 7.70
N LEU A 5 -26.78 -20.33 8.33
CA LEU A 5 -25.38 -20.26 8.73
C LEU A 5 -24.44 -20.23 7.53
N LEU A 6 -24.73 -21.02 6.48
CA LEU A 6 -24.02 -20.98 5.21
C LEU A 6 -24.20 -19.62 4.54
N LEU A 7 -25.43 -19.07 4.55
CA LEU A 7 -25.69 -17.71 4.06
C LEU A 7 -24.97 -16.67 4.89
N LEU A 8 -24.91 -16.81 6.22
CA LEU A 8 -24.16 -15.90 7.08
C LEU A 8 -22.66 -15.95 6.78
N LEU A 9 -22.12 -17.13 6.51
CA LEU A 9 -20.72 -17.36 6.16
C LEU A 9 -20.42 -16.85 4.75
N LEU A 10 -21.35 -17.00 3.81
CA LEU A 10 -21.28 -16.43 2.47
C LEU A 10 -21.45 -14.91 2.49
N LEU A 11 -22.32 -14.36 3.34
CA LEU A 11 -22.44 -12.92 3.56
C LEU A 11 -21.16 -12.38 4.19
N LEU A 12 -20.53 -13.07 5.14
CA LEU A 12 -19.21 -12.69 5.64
C LEU A 12 -18.12 -12.74 4.54
N LEU A 13 -18.30 -13.56 3.49
CA LEU A 13 -17.41 -13.62 2.33
C LEU A 13 -17.73 -12.53 1.28
N ASP A 14 -19.00 -12.16 1.11
CA ASP A 14 -19.52 -11.22 0.08
C ASP A 14 -19.78 -9.79 0.63
N TYR A 15 -19.50 -9.61 1.93
CA TYR A 15 -19.57 -8.44 2.82
C TYR A 15 -19.03 -7.09 2.34
N ASP A 16 -18.95 -6.71 1.06
CA ASP A 16 -18.18 -5.53 0.65
C ASP A 16 -18.58 -4.25 1.40
N TYR A 17 -17.64 -3.79 2.21
CA TYR A 17 -17.69 -2.69 3.15
C TYR A 17 -16.37 -2.01 2.88
N ASP A 18 -16.39 -1.19 1.83
CA ASP A 18 -15.30 -0.32 1.47
C ASP A 18 -15.08 0.61 2.65
N TYR A 19 -14.04 0.33 3.43
CA TYR A 19 -13.58 1.22 4.50
C TYR A 19 -12.61 2.29 3.96
N ASP A 20 -12.38 2.29 2.64
CA ASP A 20 -11.33 3.08 1.98
C ASP A 20 -11.72 4.55 1.71
N ASP A 21 -12.81 5.09 2.27
CA ASP A 21 -13.26 6.45 1.95
C ASP A 21 -13.75 7.29 3.15
N TYR A 22 -13.15 7.10 4.33
CA TYR A 22 -13.11 8.18 5.32
C TYR A 22 -11.78 8.91 5.16
N ASP A 23 -11.66 9.68 4.07
CA ASP A 23 -10.76 10.82 4.09
C ASP A 23 -11.15 11.67 5.31
N CYS A 24 -10.17 11.91 6.18
CA CYS A 24 -10.24 12.92 7.22
C CYS A 24 -10.51 14.24 6.52
N VAL A 25 -11.78 14.62 6.41
CA VAL A 25 -12.17 15.99 6.16
C VAL A 25 -11.74 16.72 7.42
N ASP A 26 -10.60 17.41 7.32
CA ASP A 26 -10.20 18.43 8.28
C ASP A 26 -11.24 19.56 8.21
N ASP A 27 -12.38 19.34 8.88
CA ASP A 27 -13.33 20.39 9.21
C ASP A 27 -12.70 21.24 10.32
N ASP A 28 -11.87 22.20 9.90
CA ASP A 28 -11.39 23.31 10.73
C ASP A 28 -12.51 24.30 11.13
N ASN A 29 -13.78 23.96 10.86
CA ASN A 29 -14.95 24.69 11.32
C ASN A 29 -15.98 23.70 11.85
N ASP A 30 -15.97 23.44 13.15
CA ASP A 30 -17.04 23.94 14.02
C ASP A 30 -16.93 23.36 15.44
N ASP A 31 -17.18 24.26 16.39
CA ASP A 31 -17.30 24.12 17.84
C ASP A 31 -18.50 23.24 18.26
N TYR A 32 -18.77 22.14 17.56
CA TYR A 32 -19.82 21.18 17.88
C TYR A 32 -19.21 19.81 18.15
N GLY A 33 -19.05 19.51 19.44
CA GLY A 33 -18.60 18.22 19.94
C GLY A 33 -19.45 17.06 19.43
N TYR A 34 -18.96 16.38 18.40
CA TYR A 34 -19.37 15.04 18.01
C TYR A 34 -18.29 14.06 18.47
N ASP A 35 -18.39 13.71 19.74
CA ASP A 35 -17.57 12.72 20.46
C ASP A 35 -18.01 11.27 20.13
N TYR A 36 -18.11 10.96 18.83
CA TYR A 36 -18.57 9.65 18.31
C TYR A 36 -17.56 8.99 17.35
N ALA A 37 -16.31 9.43 17.35
CA ALA A 37 -15.24 8.58 16.81
C ALA A 37 -15.20 7.31 17.67
N TYR A 38 -15.44 6.16 17.04
CA TYR A 38 -15.37 4.85 17.69
C TYR A 38 -14.00 4.70 18.36
N ASP A 39 -13.98 4.90 19.67
CA ASP A 39 -12.81 4.81 20.51
C ASP A 39 -12.49 3.33 20.76
N ASP A 40 -12.08 2.64 19.70
CA ASP A 40 -11.64 1.24 19.73
C ASP A 40 -10.45 1.05 20.69
N TYR A 41 -9.79 2.14 21.07
CA TYR A 41 -8.78 2.16 22.12
C TYR A 41 -9.34 1.66 23.46
N ARG A 42 -10.65 1.75 23.75
CA ARG A 42 -11.21 1.25 25.03
C ARG A 42 -11.10 -0.26 25.24
N TYR A 43 -10.79 -1.03 24.19
CA TYR A 43 -10.63 -2.48 24.29
C TYR A 43 -9.19 -2.92 24.58
N HIS A 44 -8.25 -1.99 24.81
CA HIS A 44 -6.90 -2.34 25.25
C HIS A 44 -6.89 -2.67 26.75
N ASP A 45 -6.29 -3.80 27.10
CA ASP A 45 -5.96 -4.16 28.47
C ASP A 45 -4.44 -4.08 28.66
N HIS A 46 -3.98 -3.59 29.82
CA HIS A 46 -2.58 -3.66 30.19
C HIS A 46 -2.23 -5.08 30.64
N VAL A 47 -1.48 -5.80 29.80
CA VAL A 47 -0.99 -7.15 30.09
C VAL A 47 0.52 -7.14 30.35
N PRO A 48 1.03 -7.95 31.30
CA PRO A 48 2.47 -8.01 31.58
C PRO A 48 3.28 -8.66 30.45
N GLU A 49 2.63 -9.47 29.64
CA GLU A 49 3.20 -10.21 28.50
C GLU A 49 2.11 -10.37 27.43
N ILE A 50 2.52 -10.38 26.16
CA ILE A 50 1.63 -10.52 25.01
C ILE A 50 1.81 -11.93 24.44
N ASP A 51 0.72 -12.67 24.27
CA ASP A 51 0.81 -14.04 23.76
C ASP A 51 1.25 -14.06 22.29
N GLU A 52 0.73 -13.14 21.47
CA GLU A 52 1.01 -13.11 20.04
C GLU A 52 0.88 -11.69 19.47
N PHE A 53 1.87 -11.29 18.67
CA PHE A 53 1.83 -10.06 17.88
C PHE A 53 1.26 -10.36 16.49
N TRP A 54 0.24 -9.60 16.05
CA TRP A 54 -0.35 -9.76 14.73
C TRP A 54 0.20 -8.72 13.75
N SER A 55 1.14 -9.14 12.90
CA SER A 55 1.64 -8.28 11.83
C SER A 55 0.85 -8.51 10.55
N HIS A 56 0.47 -7.42 9.89
CA HIS A 56 -0.33 -7.47 8.67
C HIS A 56 -0.14 -6.21 7.81
N SER A 57 -0.38 -6.31 6.51
CA SER A 57 -0.45 -5.12 5.64
C SER A 57 -1.84 -4.52 5.69
N TRP A 58 -1.98 -3.21 5.92
CA TRP A 58 -3.30 -2.58 5.90
C TRP A 58 -3.98 -2.63 4.51
N HIS A 59 -3.22 -2.76 3.42
CA HIS A 59 -3.77 -2.78 2.05
C HIS A 59 -4.47 -4.10 1.69
N GLY A 60 -4.23 -5.18 2.43
CA GLY A 60 -4.94 -6.43 2.22
C GLY A 60 -6.41 -6.34 2.65
N GLU A 61 -7.29 -7.10 1.99
CA GLU A 61 -8.69 -7.20 2.37
C GLU A 61 -8.85 -7.64 3.84
N ALA A 62 -9.42 -6.76 4.68
CA ALA A 62 -9.58 -6.99 6.12
C ALA A 62 -10.37 -8.28 6.43
N ARG A 63 -11.39 -8.60 5.63
CA ARG A 63 -12.21 -9.82 5.82
C ARG A 63 -11.41 -11.10 5.72
N ARG A 64 -10.47 -11.18 4.78
CA ARG A 64 -9.66 -12.39 4.62
C ARG A 64 -8.76 -12.61 5.84
N LYS A 65 -8.28 -11.52 6.44
CA LYS A 65 -7.50 -11.54 7.68
C LYS A 65 -8.38 -11.95 8.86
N ILE A 66 -9.54 -11.33 9.03
CA ILE A 66 -10.50 -11.67 10.11
C ILE A 66 -10.94 -13.13 10.01
N LEU A 67 -11.31 -13.58 8.81
CA LEU A 67 -11.72 -14.96 8.57
C LEU A 67 -10.57 -15.93 8.84
N LEU A 68 -9.33 -15.58 8.46
CA LEU A 68 -8.15 -16.38 8.77
C LEU A 68 -7.93 -16.48 10.28
N LEU A 69 -8.04 -15.36 10.99
CA LEU A 69 -7.90 -15.32 12.45
C LEU A 69 -8.98 -16.17 13.14
N LEU A 70 -10.24 -16.06 12.72
CA LEU A 70 -11.32 -16.93 13.21
C LEU A 70 -10.99 -18.41 12.98
N LEU A 71 -10.49 -18.76 11.78
CA LEU A 71 -10.14 -20.14 11.45
C LEU A 71 -8.96 -20.66 12.27
N LEU A 72 -7.92 -19.85 12.46
CA LEU A 72 -6.73 -20.23 13.21
C LEU A 72 -7.02 -20.35 14.71
N LYS A 73 -7.78 -19.40 15.27
CA LYS A 73 -8.01 -19.32 16.72
C LYS A 73 -9.18 -20.18 17.19
N ASN A 74 -10.25 -20.28 16.39
CA ASN A 74 -11.44 -21.04 16.78
C ASN A 74 -11.52 -22.41 16.10
N GLY A 75 -10.77 -22.64 15.00
CA GLY A 75 -10.81 -23.87 14.23
C GLY A 75 -10.51 -25.14 15.03
N PRO A 76 -9.42 -25.21 15.84
CA PRO A 76 -9.13 -26.41 16.63
C PRO A 76 -10.25 -26.78 17.60
N ALA A 77 -10.80 -25.80 18.32
CA ALA A 77 -11.95 -26.00 19.21
C ALA A 77 -13.19 -26.44 18.42
N ALA A 78 -13.44 -25.83 17.26
CA ALA A 78 -14.57 -26.16 16.40
C ALA A 78 -14.52 -27.59 15.87
N ILE A 79 -13.35 -28.05 15.42
CA ILE A 79 -13.14 -29.42 14.98
C ILE A 79 -13.36 -30.39 16.14
N LEU A 80 -12.79 -30.10 17.32
CA LEU A 80 -12.93 -30.96 18.50
C LEU A 80 -14.40 -31.09 18.94
N VAL A 81 -15.07 -29.96 19.17
CA VAL A 81 -16.47 -29.93 19.64
C VAL A 81 -17.41 -30.52 18.60
N GLY A 82 -17.22 -30.20 17.31
CA GLY A 82 -17.98 -30.79 16.22
C GLY A 82 -17.80 -32.32 16.13
N THR A 83 -16.56 -32.80 16.25
CA THR A 83 -16.26 -34.25 16.21
C THR A 83 -16.86 -34.99 17.40
N LEU A 84 -16.74 -34.43 18.61
CA LEU A 84 -17.35 -35.01 19.80
C LEU A 84 -18.88 -35.05 19.70
N GLY A 85 -19.50 -33.98 19.20
CA GLY A 85 -20.93 -33.93 18.94
C GLY A 85 -21.40 -34.97 17.92
N ALA A 86 -20.66 -35.14 16.83
CA ALA A 86 -20.94 -36.17 15.83
C ALA A 86 -20.82 -37.58 16.42
N LEU A 87 -19.78 -37.82 17.23
CA LEU A 87 -19.54 -39.11 17.87
C LEU A 87 -20.66 -39.47 18.87
N VAL A 88 -21.08 -38.52 19.69
CA VAL A 88 -22.20 -38.71 20.64
C VAL A 88 -23.47 -39.08 19.89
N MET A 89 -23.81 -38.36 18.81
CA MET A 89 -25.00 -38.67 18.02
C MET A 89 -24.91 -40.03 17.32
N MET A 90 -23.72 -40.43 16.87
CA MET A 90 -23.49 -41.76 16.30
C MET A 90 -23.72 -42.86 17.36
N ILE A 91 -23.22 -42.68 18.59
CA ILE A 91 -23.44 -43.63 19.69
C ILE A 91 -24.92 -43.72 20.05
N LEU A 92 -25.61 -42.57 20.16
CA LEU A 92 -27.05 -42.51 20.43
C LEU A 92 -27.87 -43.22 19.36
N GLN A 93 -27.41 -43.19 18.11
CA GLN A 93 -28.06 -43.92 17.03
C GLN A 93 -27.79 -45.43 17.09
N VAL A 94 -26.53 -45.85 17.28
CA VAL A 94 -26.18 -47.28 17.38
C VAL A 94 -26.88 -47.95 18.57
N THR A 95 -27.16 -47.19 19.63
CA THR A 95 -27.91 -47.65 20.80
C THR A 95 -29.43 -47.60 20.63
N GLY A 96 -29.94 -47.10 19.50
CA GLY A 96 -31.36 -47.00 19.20
C GLY A 96 -32.12 -45.88 19.93
N VAL A 97 -31.41 -44.98 20.61
CA VAL A 97 -32.02 -43.80 21.28
C VAL A 97 -32.49 -42.78 20.24
N VAL A 98 -31.69 -42.58 19.19
CA VAL A 98 -32.01 -41.73 18.05
C VAL A 98 -32.26 -42.62 16.83
N PRO A 99 -33.35 -42.43 16.07
CA PRO A 99 -33.63 -43.27 14.92
C PRO A 99 -32.60 -43.06 13.81
N GLY A 100 -32.08 -44.13 13.21
CA GLY A 100 -31.38 -44.03 11.93
C GLY A 100 -32.33 -43.90 10.74
N LEU A 101 -31.77 -43.53 9.58
CA LEU A 101 -32.49 -43.54 8.31
C LEU A 101 -32.07 -44.76 7.49
N TYR A 102 -32.98 -45.70 7.30
CA TYR A 102 -32.72 -46.86 6.44
C TYR A 102 -32.64 -46.47 4.97
N ARG A 103 -31.58 -46.92 4.30
CA ARG A 103 -31.37 -46.68 2.87
C ARG A 103 -31.09 -47.98 2.14
N LYS A 104 -31.63 -48.09 0.92
CA LYS A 104 -31.31 -49.15 -0.03
C LYS A 104 -30.14 -48.69 -0.91
N PRO A 105 -28.97 -49.34 -0.87
CA PRO A 105 -27.86 -49.03 -1.74
C PRO A 105 -28.17 -49.49 -3.17
N PRO A 106 -27.97 -48.64 -4.20
CA PRO A 106 -28.31 -48.98 -5.59
C PRO A 106 -27.41 -50.07 -6.20
N LEU A 107 -26.26 -50.38 -5.56
CA LEU A 107 -25.25 -51.30 -6.08
C LEU A 107 -25.18 -52.66 -5.37
N LEU A 108 -25.92 -52.87 -4.27
CA LEU A 108 -25.77 -54.05 -3.41
C LEU A 108 -26.93 -55.07 -3.52
N GLY A 109 -27.79 -54.93 -4.54
CA GLY A 109 -28.94 -55.82 -4.80
C GLY A 109 -30.17 -55.53 -3.93
N ASP A 110 -31.34 -56.05 -4.34
CA ASP A 110 -32.68 -55.71 -3.80
C ASP A 110 -32.91 -56.05 -2.30
N GLY A 111 -31.95 -56.70 -1.64
CA GLY A 111 -32.05 -57.13 -0.24
C GLY A 111 -31.17 -56.36 0.75
N ALA A 112 -30.18 -55.59 0.29
CA ALA A 112 -29.29 -54.89 1.21
C ALA A 112 -29.93 -53.61 1.74
N THR A 113 -29.85 -53.38 3.04
CA THR A 113 -30.15 -52.09 3.66
C THR A 113 -29.01 -51.70 4.57
N TYR A 114 -28.72 -50.40 4.64
CA TYR A 114 -27.82 -49.86 5.65
C TYR A 114 -28.51 -48.74 6.40
N GLU A 115 -28.15 -48.60 7.68
CA GLU A 115 -28.67 -47.56 8.54
C GLU A 115 -27.75 -46.33 8.43
N PHE A 116 -28.24 -45.27 7.79
CA PHE A 116 -27.52 -44.01 7.66
C PHE A 116 -27.66 -43.18 8.94
N ALA A 117 -26.58 -42.51 9.35
CA ALA A 117 -26.54 -41.66 10.53
C ALA A 117 -26.58 -40.15 10.19
N PRO A 118 -27.76 -39.59 9.85
CA PRO A 118 -27.87 -38.20 9.43
C PRO A 118 -27.56 -37.22 10.57
N TYR A 119 -27.93 -37.58 11.80
CA TYR A 119 -27.90 -36.69 12.94
C TYR A 119 -26.47 -36.43 13.43
N SER A 120 -25.55 -37.39 13.27
CA SER A 120 -24.14 -37.18 13.58
C SER A 120 -23.52 -36.12 12.68
N LEU A 121 -23.83 -36.17 11.40
CA LEU A 121 -23.37 -35.16 10.44
C LEU A 121 -23.96 -33.78 10.73
N LEU A 122 -25.28 -33.69 10.94
CA LEU A 122 -25.95 -32.42 11.21
C LEU A 122 -25.48 -31.76 12.50
N VAL A 123 -25.40 -32.51 13.59
CA VAL A 123 -24.94 -32.00 14.89
C VAL A 123 -23.46 -31.67 14.84
N GLY A 124 -22.64 -32.51 14.20
CA GLY A 124 -21.21 -32.25 14.07
C GLY A 124 -20.90 -30.97 13.29
N ILE A 125 -21.53 -30.79 12.12
CA ILE A 125 -21.39 -29.55 11.34
C ILE A 125 -21.95 -28.36 12.11
N GLY A 126 -23.14 -28.50 12.68
CA GLY A 126 -23.79 -27.41 13.44
C GLY A 126 -22.94 -26.92 14.61
N LEU A 127 -22.42 -27.84 15.43
CA LEU A 127 -21.56 -27.51 16.56
C LEU A 127 -20.20 -26.97 16.11
N CYS A 128 -19.62 -27.49 15.03
CA CYS A 128 -18.40 -26.94 14.44
C CYS A 128 -18.62 -25.49 14.00
N THR A 129 -19.70 -25.19 13.27
CA THR A 129 -20.01 -23.82 12.82
C THR A 129 -20.37 -22.89 13.98
N LEU A 130 -21.11 -23.36 14.99
CA LEU A 130 -21.39 -22.53 16.16
C LEU A 130 -20.10 -22.23 16.94
N THR A 131 -19.23 -23.22 17.10
CA THR A 131 -17.96 -23.04 17.81
C THR A 131 -17.04 -22.10 17.03
N ILE A 132 -16.90 -22.22 15.70
CA ILE A 132 -16.02 -21.32 14.95
C ILE A 132 -16.46 -19.85 15.06
N LEU A 133 -17.78 -19.60 15.14
CA LEU A 133 -18.34 -18.24 15.21
C LEU A 133 -18.38 -17.66 16.63
N LEU A 134 -18.62 -18.50 17.64
CA LEU A 134 -18.92 -18.06 19.01
C LEU A 134 -17.79 -18.32 20.00
N TRP A 135 -16.79 -19.13 19.64
CA TRP A 135 -15.65 -19.38 20.51
C TRP A 135 -14.84 -18.10 20.70
N ARG A 136 -14.53 -17.80 21.96
CA ARG A 136 -13.78 -16.61 22.36
C ARG A 136 -12.42 -17.04 22.91
N PRO A 137 -11.35 -17.03 22.09
CA PRO A 137 -10.02 -17.36 22.57
C PRO A 137 -9.62 -16.34 23.65
N GLN A 138 -9.03 -16.81 24.74
CA GLN A 138 -8.57 -15.97 25.87
C GLN A 138 -7.10 -15.59 25.71
N GLN A 139 -6.65 -15.28 24.50
CA GLN A 139 -5.26 -14.93 24.20
C GLN A 139 -5.11 -13.41 24.17
N ALA A 140 -4.08 -12.89 24.84
CA ALA A 140 -3.71 -11.47 24.77
C ALA A 140 -2.95 -11.23 23.48
N VAL A 141 -3.53 -10.46 22.56
CA VAL A 141 -2.96 -10.20 21.24
C VAL A 141 -2.72 -8.72 21.05
N PHE A 142 -1.63 -8.39 20.37
CA PHE A 142 -1.37 -7.02 19.93
C PHE A 142 -1.71 -6.88 18.46
N LEU A 143 -2.56 -5.90 18.15
CA LEU A 143 -2.89 -5.49 16.79
C LEU A 143 -2.74 -3.97 16.70
N ASP A 144 -1.79 -3.52 15.89
CA ASP A 144 -1.43 -2.10 15.71
C ASP A 144 -2.64 -1.18 15.50
N GLN A 145 -3.59 -1.59 14.66
CA GLN A 145 -4.78 -0.81 14.34
C GLN A 145 -5.69 -0.52 15.55
N ILE A 146 -5.74 -1.45 16.53
CA ILE A 146 -6.61 -1.35 17.70
C ILE A 146 -5.83 -0.82 18.91
N CYS A 147 -4.62 -1.32 19.11
CA CYS A 147 -3.81 -1.04 20.29
C CYS A 147 -3.06 0.30 20.22
N ILE A 148 -2.89 0.89 19.03
CA ILE A 148 -2.33 2.23 18.86
C ILE A 148 -3.48 3.19 18.59
N HIS A 149 -3.54 4.26 19.36
CA HIS A 149 -4.56 5.29 19.20
C HIS A 149 -4.44 5.93 17.82
N GLN A 150 -5.49 5.86 16.99
CA GLN A 150 -5.41 6.29 15.59
C GLN A 150 -5.60 7.80 15.37
N HIS A 151 -6.34 8.46 16.27
CA HIS A 151 -6.78 9.86 16.13
C HIS A 151 -5.96 10.89 16.94
N ASP A 152 -5.67 10.62 18.21
CA ASP A 152 -4.76 11.41 19.05
C ASP A 152 -3.31 11.20 18.61
N GLY A 153 -2.71 12.23 18.02
CA GLY A 153 -1.33 12.19 17.53
C GLY A 153 -0.27 11.94 18.62
N SER A 154 -0.53 12.37 19.87
CA SER A 154 0.41 12.19 20.98
C SER A 154 0.45 10.73 21.45
N LEU A 155 -0.72 10.13 21.66
CA LEU A 155 -0.84 8.71 22.02
C LEU A 155 -0.44 7.80 20.87
N LYS A 156 -0.72 8.20 19.63
CA LYS A 156 -0.25 7.49 18.43
C LYS A 156 1.27 7.42 18.39
N MET A 157 1.93 8.56 18.60
CA MET A 157 3.39 8.65 18.63
C MET A 157 3.95 7.80 19.78
N GLU A 158 3.37 7.88 20.98
CA GLU A 158 3.77 7.05 22.12
C GLU A 158 3.63 5.55 21.80
N GLY A 159 2.52 5.12 21.19
CA GLY A 159 2.31 3.74 20.76
C GLY A 159 3.33 3.28 19.72
N ILE A 160 3.63 4.12 18.72
CA ILE A 160 4.64 3.85 17.69
C ILE A 160 6.04 3.74 18.31
N LEU A 161 6.41 4.65 19.22
CA LEU A 161 7.72 4.63 19.89
C LEU A 161 7.90 3.38 20.75
N ASN A 162 6.81 2.86 21.32
CA ASN A 162 6.83 1.67 22.18
C ASN A 162 6.69 0.34 21.40
N ILE A 163 6.50 0.36 20.08
CA ILE A 163 6.28 -0.88 19.31
C ILE A 163 7.44 -1.86 19.46
N GLY A 164 8.69 -1.39 19.47
CA GLY A 164 9.86 -2.26 19.66
C GLY A 164 9.85 -2.97 21.02
N ALA A 165 9.36 -2.31 22.07
CA ALA A 165 9.22 -2.92 23.39
C ALA A 165 8.08 -3.94 23.43
N ILE A 166 6.94 -3.62 22.82
CA ILE A 166 5.79 -4.51 22.63
C ILE A 166 6.21 -5.79 21.91
N MET A 167 6.98 -5.65 20.83
CA MET A 167 7.48 -6.77 20.05
C MET A 167 8.41 -7.66 20.87
N LYS A 168 9.34 -7.07 21.63
CA LYS A 168 10.22 -7.81 22.56
C LYS A 168 9.45 -8.51 23.70
N LYS A 169 8.24 -8.04 24.02
CA LYS A 169 7.35 -8.62 25.04
C LYS A 169 6.31 -9.58 24.48
N SER A 170 6.31 -9.80 23.17
CA SER A 170 5.39 -10.72 22.50
C SER A 170 6.05 -12.09 22.35
N ARG A 171 5.38 -13.16 22.78
CA ARG A 171 5.95 -14.52 22.75
C ARG A 171 6.05 -15.11 21.34
N SER A 172 5.13 -14.76 20.46
CA SER A 172 5.12 -15.20 19.06
C SER A 172 4.69 -14.08 18.12
N LEU A 173 5.03 -14.24 16.84
CA LEU A 173 4.66 -13.33 15.76
C LEU A 173 3.81 -14.06 14.72
N LEU A 174 2.53 -13.70 14.61
CA LEU A 174 1.66 -14.16 13.54
C LEU A 174 1.68 -13.15 12.39
N VAL A 175 2.18 -13.58 11.24
CA VAL A 175 2.21 -12.79 10.02
C VAL A 175 1.02 -13.17 9.13
N LEU A 176 0.05 -12.25 9.02
CA LEU A 176 -1.10 -12.39 8.13
C LEU A 176 -0.69 -11.97 6.72
N TRP A 177 -0.26 -12.98 5.97
CA TRP A 177 0.44 -12.77 4.71
C TRP A 177 -0.50 -12.49 3.53
N ASP A 178 -0.24 -11.42 2.80
CA ASP A 178 -0.82 -11.13 1.50
C ASP A 178 0.25 -10.63 0.51
N GLN A 179 -0.14 -10.31 -0.73
CA GLN A 179 0.79 -9.88 -1.77
C GLN A 179 1.48 -8.54 -1.46
N THR A 180 0.85 -7.69 -0.65
CA THR A 180 1.32 -6.34 -0.30
C THR A 180 2.17 -6.31 0.96
N TYR A 181 2.23 -7.40 1.73
CA TYR A 181 2.96 -7.48 2.99
C TYR A 181 4.44 -7.07 2.84
N VAL A 182 5.15 -7.62 1.84
CA VAL A 182 6.57 -7.29 1.60
C VAL A 182 6.81 -5.95 0.95
N GLU A 183 5.77 -5.35 0.38
CA GLU A 183 5.86 -4.05 -0.28
C GLU A 183 5.90 -2.91 0.75
N ARG A 184 5.53 -3.21 2.01
CA ARG A 184 5.51 -2.25 3.10
C ARG A 184 6.74 -2.42 3.99
N LEU A 185 7.58 -1.38 4.01
CA LEU A 185 8.77 -1.32 4.86
C LEU A 185 8.42 -1.61 6.33
N TRP A 186 7.29 -1.09 6.81
CA TRP A 186 6.84 -1.29 8.19
C TRP A 186 6.62 -2.76 8.56
N CYS A 187 5.91 -3.54 7.74
CA CYS A 187 5.68 -4.97 7.98
C CYS A 187 6.98 -5.79 8.01
N ILE A 188 7.96 -5.41 7.19
CA ILE A 188 9.30 -6.02 7.18
C ILE A 188 10.12 -5.60 8.40
N PHE A 189 10.03 -4.33 8.77
CA PHE A 189 10.64 -3.80 9.98
C PHE A 189 10.14 -4.52 11.23
N GLU A 190 8.83 -4.77 11.35
CA GLU A 190 8.25 -5.57 12.43
C GLU A 190 8.90 -6.96 12.47
N MET A 191 8.87 -7.72 11.38
CA MET A 191 9.48 -9.05 11.35
C MET A 191 10.98 -9.03 11.73
N ALA A 192 11.73 -8.07 11.22
CA ALA A 192 13.14 -7.90 11.52
C ALA A 192 13.39 -7.50 13.00
N ALA A 193 12.59 -6.58 13.53
CA ALA A 193 12.66 -6.14 14.91
C ALA A 193 12.30 -7.28 15.87
N PHE A 194 11.33 -8.13 15.50
CA PHE A 194 10.96 -9.31 16.28
C PHE A 194 12.13 -10.28 16.38
N LEU A 195 12.72 -10.64 15.24
CA LEU A 195 13.89 -11.52 15.16
C LEU A 195 15.07 -10.95 15.95
N LYS A 196 15.35 -9.65 15.79
CA LYS A 196 16.42 -8.96 16.52
C LYS A 196 16.18 -8.91 18.02
N GLY A 197 14.92 -8.73 18.43
CA GLY A 197 14.51 -8.70 19.83
C GLY A 197 14.69 -10.04 20.54
N HIS A 198 14.66 -11.15 19.80
CA HIS A 198 14.69 -12.52 20.31
C HIS A 198 15.91 -13.33 19.84
N GLU A 199 17.05 -12.70 19.51
CA GLU A 199 18.25 -13.39 18.99
C GLU A 199 18.77 -14.53 19.88
N SER A 200 18.43 -14.54 21.18
CA SER A 200 18.89 -15.54 22.16
C SER A 200 17.84 -16.61 22.50
N GLU A 201 16.64 -16.53 21.90
CA GLU A 201 15.49 -17.39 22.22
C GLU A 201 15.03 -18.14 20.95
N GLU A 202 14.40 -19.30 21.12
CA GLU A 202 13.72 -19.94 19.99
C GLU A 202 12.50 -19.10 19.61
N VAL A 203 12.55 -18.51 18.42
CA VAL A 203 11.54 -17.55 17.95
C VAL A 203 10.38 -18.29 17.27
N ASP A 204 9.15 -18.09 17.75
CA ASP A 204 7.94 -18.60 17.09
C ASP A 204 7.38 -17.56 16.11
N ILE A 205 7.75 -17.69 14.83
CA ILE A 205 7.17 -16.89 13.74
C ILE A 205 6.27 -17.77 12.89
N VAL A 206 4.98 -17.43 12.90
CA VAL A 206 3.94 -18.16 12.19
C VAL A 206 3.48 -17.32 11.00
N VAL A 207 3.90 -17.68 9.79
CA VAL A 207 3.41 -17.02 8.56
C VAL A 207 2.18 -17.75 8.05
N ARG A 208 1.07 -17.03 7.87
CA ARG A 208 -0.21 -17.59 7.39
C ARG A 208 -0.79 -16.78 6.25
N PRO A 209 -0.98 -17.39 5.07
CA PRO A 209 -1.56 -16.68 3.94
C PRO A 209 -3.05 -16.39 4.15
N THR A 210 -3.44 -15.15 3.91
CA THR A 210 -4.83 -14.67 4.02
C THR A 210 -5.81 -15.38 3.10
N PHE A 211 -5.38 -15.92 1.96
CA PHE A 211 -6.27 -16.72 1.08
C PHE A 211 -6.56 -18.13 1.62
N LEU A 212 -5.84 -18.61 2.66
CA LEU A 212 -6.13 -19.90 3.28
C LEU A 212 -7.55 -19.94 3.85
N ALA A 213 -8.01 -18.81 4.38
CA ALA A 213 -9.32 -18.70 5.00
C ALA A 213 -10.49 -18.92 4.01
N PRO A 214 -10.61 -18.18 2.88
CA PRO A 214 -11.64 -18.45 1.90
C PRO A 214 -11.52 -19.86 1.29
N TRP A 215 -10.30 -20.38 1.15
CA TRP A 215 -10.06 -21.75 0.69
C TRP A 215 -10.66 -22.80 1.64
N THR A 216 -10.34 -22.71 2.93
CA THR A 216 -10.87 -23.62 3.93
C THR A 216 -12.38 -23.46 4.10
N CYS A 217 -12.91 -22.24 4.06
CA CYS A 217 -14.35 -21.98 4.11
C CYS A 217 -15.08 -22.57 2.89
N TYR A 218 -14.49 -22.45 1.70
CA TYR A 218 -15.05 -23.06 0.49
C TYR A 218 -15.06 -24.60 0.58
N ILE A 219 -13.98 -25.22 1.09
CA ILE A 219 -13.92 -26.67 1.33
C ILE A 219 -15.01 -27.07 2.32
N PHE A 220 -15.11 -26.37 3.46
CA PHE A 220 -16.11 -26.65 4.48
C PHE A 220 -17.54 -26.51 3.95
N ALA A 221 -17.84 -25.41 3.24
CA ALA A 221 -19.12 -25.19 2.60
C ALA A 221 -19.46 -26.28 1.57
N SER A 222 -18.48 -26.70 0.77
CA SER A 222 -18.64 -27.78 -0.21
C SER A 222 -18.97 -29.11 0.49
N TRP A 223 -18.30 -29.43 1.61
CA TRP A 223 -18.63 -30.61 2.44
C TRP A 223 -20.01 -30.51 3.08
N CYS A 224 -20.43 -29.32 3.52
CA CYS A 224 -21.77 -29.11 4.07
C CYS A 224 -22.86 -29.34 3.01
N VAL A 225 -22.64 -28.81 1.79
CA VAL A 225 -23.53 -29.02 0.65
C VAL A 225 -23.58 -30.50 0.29
N PHE A 226 -22.42 -31.16 0.18
CA PHE A 226 -22.33 -32.59 -0.10
C PHE A 226 -23.06 -33.43 0.95
N GLY A 227 -22.84 -33.13 2.23
CA GLY A 227 -23.52 -33.78 3.35
C GLY A 227 -25.03 -33.55 3.37
N SER A 228 -25.48 -32.36 2.94
CA SER A 228 -26.90 -32.04 2.80
C SER A 228 -27.52 -32.80 1.62
N PHE A 229 -26.81 -32.92 0.50
CA PHE A 229 -27.23 -33.78 -0.62
C PHE A 229 -27.37 -35.24 -0.16
N ASP A 230 -26.42 -35.72 0.63
CA ASP A 230 -26.53 -37.02 1.27
C ASP A 230 -27.78 -37.11 2.12
N LEU A 231 -28.13 -36.10 2.89
CA LEU A 231 -29.32 -36.13 3.74
C LEU A 231 -30.64 -36.18 2.94
N PHE A 232 -30.78 -35.33 1.92
CA PHE A 232 -32.07 -35.06 1.28
C PHE A 232 -32.32 -35.85 -0.01
N VAL A 233 -31.27 -36.33 -0.70
CA VAL A 233 -31.44 -37.02 -1.97
C VAL A 233 -31.40 -38.53 -1.77
N PRO A 234 -32.51 -39.25 -2.02
CA PRO A 234 -32.53 -40.70 -1.92
C PRO A 234 -31.64 -41.32 -3.02
N TYR A 235 -30.85 -42.33 -2.65
CA TYR A 235 -29.97 -43.07 -3.57
C TYR A 235 -30.74 -44.08 -4.42
N VAL A 236 -31.75 -43.61 -5.14
CA VAL A 236 -32.58 -44.48 -6.02
C VAL A 236 -31.97 -44.71 -7.40
N SER A 237 -30.94 -43.95 -7.78
CA SER A 237 -30.27 -44.06 -9.08
C SER A 237 -28.82 -43.60 -9.02
N MET A 238 -28.07 -43.75 -10.13
CA MET A 238 -26.70 -43.22 -10.27
C MET A 238 -26.64 -41.69 -10.39
N ILE A 239 -27.77 -41.02 -10.55
CA ILE A 239 -27.84 -39.56 -10.80
C ILE A 239 -27.22 -38.75 -9.64
N PRO A 240 -27.50 -39.01 -8.34
CA PRO A 240 -26.88 -38.27 -7.24
C PRO A 240 -25.36 -38.44 -7.17
N VAL A 241 -24.85 -39.63 -7.56
CA VAL A 241 -23.41 -39.89 -7.64
C VAL A 241 -22.79 -39.04 -8.75
N MET A 242 -23.42 -38.97 -9.93
CA MET A 242 -22.96 -38.12 -11.03
C MET A 242 -23.00 -36.64 -10.66
N ILE A 243 -24.06 -36.16 -10.00
CA ILE A 243 -24.15 -34.78 -9.50
C ILE A 243 -23.00 -34.47 -8.53
N LYS A 244 -22.68 -35.39 -7.61
CA LYS A 244 -21.54 -35.23 -6.70
C LYS A 244 -20.21 -35.09 -7.45
N PHE A 245 -19.96 -35.92 -8.47
CA PHE A 245 -18.78 -35.78 -9.32
C PHE A 245 -18.74 -34.42 -10.04
N ILE A 246 -19.87 -33.98 -10.58
CA ILE A 246 -20.00 -32.67 -11.26
C ILE A 246 -19.73 -31.51 -10.30
N LEU A 247 -20.03 -31.63 -9.01
CA LEU A 247 -19.74 -30.59 -8.00
C LEU A 247 -18.29 -30.64 -7.51
N ILE A 248 -17.71 -31.84 -7.36
CA ILE A 248 -16.33 -32.04 -6.87
C ILE A 248 -15.31 -31.53 -7.89
N VAL A 249 -15.53 -31.75 -9.18
CA VAL A 249 -14.54 -31.40 -10.21
C VAL A 249 -14.29 -29.88 -10.26
N PRO A 250 -15.28 -28.98 -10.40
CA PRO A 250 -15.08 -27.54 -10.34
C PRO A 250 -14.46 -27.06 -9.04
N ALA A 251 -14.90 -27.64 -7.90
CA ALA A 251 -14.30 -27.36 -6.61
C ALA A 251 -12.81 -27.67 -6.61
N SER A 252 -12.42 -28.87 -7.05
CA SER A 252 -11.01 -29.27 -7.14
C SER A 252 -10.19 -28.39 -8.10
N CYS A 253 -10.75 -27.99 -9.24
CA CYS A 253 -10.12 -27.07 -10.19
C CYS A 253 -9.92 -25.68 -9.56
N PHE A 254 -10.93 -25.16 -8.86
CA PHE A 254 -10.83 -23.89 -8.14
C PHE A 254 -9.76 -23.93 -7.05
N LEU A 255 -9.76 -24.99 -6.22
CA LEU A 255 -8.75 -25.20 -5.18
C LEU A 255 -7.33 -25.31 -5.77
N THR A 256 -7.18 -26.01 -6.89
CA THR A 256 -5.90 -26.11 -7.61
C THR A 256 -5.45 -24.76 -8.12
N GLY A 257 -6.35 -23.98 -8.74
CA GLY A 257 -6.06 -22.63 -9.21
C GLY A 257 -5.61 -21.68 -8.09
N MET A 258 -6.27 -21.75 -6.93
CA MET A 258 -5.88 -21.00 -5.74
C MET A 258 -4.50 -21.41 -5.21
N PHE A 259 -4.23 -22.71 -5.14
CA PHE A 259 -2.93 -23.24 -4.71
C PHE A 259 -1.79 -22.84 -5.67
N CYS A 260 -2.04 -22.86 -6.99
CA CYS A 260 -1.07 -22.39 -7.97
C CYS A 260 -0.79 -20.88 -7.82
N ARG A 261 -1.82 -20.05 -7.55
CA ARG A 261 -1.63 -18.61 -7.28
C ARG A 261 -0.79 -18.39 -6.02
N TYR A 262 -1.03 -19.18 -4.97
CA TYR A 262 -0.23 -19.14 -3.75
C TYR A 262 1.23 -19.48 -4.00
N TYR A 263 1.50 -20.62 -4.65
CA TYR A 263 2.86 -21.07 -4.89
C TYR A 263 3.64 -20.05 -5.70
N ARG A 264 3.01 -19.42 -6.71
CA ARG A 264 3.61 -18.29 -7.44
C ARG A 264 3.90 -17.10 -6.54
N ALA A 265 3.06 -16.79 -5.56
CA ALA A 265 3.31 -15.72 -4.60
C ALA A 265 4.51 -16.05 -3.70
N ILE A 266 4.64 -17.30 -3.22
CA ILE A 266 5.82 -17.75 -2.46
C ILE A 266 7.08 -17.66 -3.30
N GLN A 267 7.04 -18.12 -4.56
CA GLN A 267 8.21 -18.04 -5.45
C GLN A 267 8.67 -16.58 -5.66
N ARG A 268 7.73 -15.63 -5.79
CA ARG A 268 8.09 -14.20 -5.85
C ARG A 268 8.79 -13.74 -4.57
N MET A 269 8.32 -14.17 -3.40
CA MET A 269 8.97 -13.86 -2.13
C MET A 269 10.38 -14.38 -2.04
N GLN A 270 10.60 -15.65 -2.39
CA GLN A 270 11.93 -16.24 -2.38
C GLN A 270 12.88 -15.40 -3.24
N GLY A 271 12.42 -14.94 -4.40
CA GLY A 271 13.17 -13.98 -5.21
C GLY A 271 13.42 -12.62 -4.54
N TYR A 272 12.48 -12.07 -3.76
CA TYR A 272 12.71 -10.84 -2.98
C TYR A 272 13.70 -11.06 -1.82
N ALA A 273 13.56 -12.15 -1.09
CA ALA A 273 14.43 -12.50 0.03
C ALA A 273 15.85 -12.80 -0.44
N GLU A 274 16.01 -13.52 -1.56
CA GLU A 274 17.31 -13.76 -2.20
C GLU A 274 17.96 -12.45 -2.63
N ARG A 275 17.21 -11.53 -3.26
CA ARG A 275 17.72 -10.19 -3.61
C ARG A 275 18.11 -9.36 -2.39
N ALA A 276 17.31 -9.38 -1.33
CA ALA A 276 17.63 -8.70 -0.08
C ALA A 276 18.87 -9.30 0.60
N ALA A 277 19.01 -10.64 0.56
CA ALA A 277 20.18 -11.32 1.07
C ALA A 277 21.43 -11.00 0.23
N GLN A 278 21.30 -10.96 -1.11
CA GLN A 278 22.35 -10.48 -2.01
C GLN A 278 22.78 -9.05 -1.66
N TRP A 279 21.82 -8.13 -1.46
CA TRP A 279 22.10 -6.76 -1.01
C TRP A 279 22.86 -6.73 0.32
N SER A 280 22.45 -7.55 1.30
CA SER A 280 23.13 -7.61 2.60
C SER A 280 24.58 -8.10 2.51
N ARG A 281 24.90 -8.90 1.49
CA ARG A 281 26.25 -9.39 1.20
C ARG A 281 27.06 -8.45 0.30
N GLY A 282 26.48 -7.34 -0.16
CA GLY A 282 27.09 -6.44 -1.14
C GLY A 282 27.13 -7.00 -2.56
N GLU A 283 26.37 -8.07 -2.84
CA GLU A 283 26.18 -8.63 -4.19
C GLU A 283 25.08 -7.83 -4.90
N LEU A 284 25.42 -6.61 -5.36
CA LEU A 284 24.47 -5.75 -6.03
C LEU A 284 24.22 -6.23 -7.48
N PRO A 285 22.97 -6.18 -7.99
CA PRO A 285 22.71 -6.36 -9.42
C PRO A 285 23.48 -5.30 -10.24
N ASP A 286 23.72 -5.56 -11.53
CA ASP A 286 24.53 -4.78 -12.50
C ASP A 286 24.33 -3.23 -12.55
N TRP A 287 23.44 -2.62 -11.77
CA TRP A 287 23.40 -1.16 -11.60
C TRP A 287 24.67 -0.61 -10.94
N ASP A 288 25.41 -1.44 -10.21
CA ASP A 288 26.73 -1.09 -9.68
C ASP A 288 27.74 -0.75 -10.79
N VAL A 289 27.56 -1.28 -12.01
CA VAL A 289 28.42 -0.99 -13.15
C VAL A 289 28.32 0.50 -13.58
N ALA A 290 27.21 1.18 -13.23
CA ALA A 290 27.06 2.62 -13.49
C ALA A 290 27.64 3.50 -12.37
N VAL A 291 27.85 2.96 -11.16
CA VAL A 291 28.43 3.69 -10.02
C VAL A 291 29.93 3.38 -9.86
N SER A 292 30.39 2.24 -10.40
CA SER A 292 31.78 1.79 -10.47
C SER A 292 32.62 2.54 -11.51
N GLY A 293 32.54 3.87 -11.49
CA GLY A 293 33.69 4.69 -11.90
C GLY A 293 34.76 4.61 -10.79
N PRO A 294 36.05 4.82 -11.11
CA PRO A 294 37.10 4.87 -10.09
C PRO A 294 36.71 5.86 -8.98
N ALA A 295 36.98 5.51 -7.71
CA ALA A 295 36.63 6.26 -6.50
C ALA A 295 36.98 7.75 -6.62
N SER A 296 35.99 8.57 -7.02
CA SER A 296 36.22 9.96 -7.44
C SER A 296 35.22 10.95 -6.86
N LYS A 297 34.25 10.48 -6.07
CA LYS A 297 33.18 11.33 -5.50
C LYS A 297 33.46 11.64 -4.05
N ASP A 298 33.43 12.92 -3.70
CA ASP A 298 33.37 13.34 -2.29
C ASP A 298 31.90 13.47 -1.89
N TYR A 299 31.52 12.85 -0.78
CA TYR A 299 30.16 12.87 -0.27
C TYR A 299 30.09 13.58 1.08
N THR A 300 29.18 14.54 1.18
CA THR A 300 28.86 15.21 2.45
C THR A 300 27.38 15.01 2.76
N GLY A 301 27.08 14.27 3.83
CA GLY A 301 25.73 14.13 4.37
C GLY A 301 25.43 15.19 5.42
N LEU A 302 24.22 15.74 5.40
CA LEU A 302 23.78 16.75 6.36
C LEU A 302 22.38 16.41 6.87
N ASP A 303 22.21 16.45 8.20
CA ASP A 303 20.95 16.16 8.87
C ASP A 303 20.79 17.06 10.09
N ILE A 304 19.56 17.47 10.39
CA ILE A 304 19.27 18.30 11.57
C ILE A 304 19.39 17.49 12.87
N THR A 305 19.22 16.17 12.79
CA THR A 305 19.21 15.23 13.90
C THR A 305 20.63 14.76 14.22
N PRO A 306 21.20 15.12 15.38
CA PRO A 306 22.57 14.73 15.74
C PRO A 306 22.78 13.21 15.74
N LYS A 307 21.76 12.46 16.15
CA LYS A 307 21.78 10.99 16.19
C LYS A 307 21.95 10.37 14.81
N MET A 308 21.26 10.87 13.78
CA MET A 308 21.41 10.34 12.41
C MET A 308 22.84 10.54 11.89
N ILE A 309 23.47 11.67 12.24
CA ILE A 309 24.87 11.94 11.91
C ILE A 309 25.83 11.01 12.66
N GLU A 310 25.56 10.74 13.94
CA GLU A 310 26.34 9.78 14.73
C GLU A 310 26.25 8.37 14.15
N ASP A 311 25.05 7.89 13.85
CA ASP A 311 24.82 6.56 13.26
C ASP A 311 25.51 6.43 11.89
N ASN A 312 25.44 7.46 11.05
CA ASN A 312 26.11 7.49 9.75
C ASN A 312 27.65 7.49 9.89
N ARG A 313 28.20 8.21 10.87
CA ARG A 313 29.64 8.18 11.16
C ARG A 313 30.07 6.83 11.71
N ALA A 314 29.27 6.24 12.61
CA ALA A 314 29.51 4.92 13.17
C ALA A 314 29.50 3.85 12.07
N PHE A 315 28.61 3.94 11.09
CA PHE A 315 28.58 3.04 9.94
C PHE A 315 29.94 2.95 9.25
N PHE A 316 30.59 4.08 8.92
CA PHE A 316 31.92 4.05 8.28
C PHE A 316 33.08 3.78 9.24
N LYS A 317 32.93 4.05 10.54
CA LYS A 317 34.00 3.91 11.53
C LYS A 317 34.07 2.52 12.19
N GLU A 318 32.93 1.95 12.55
CA GLU A 318 32.86 0.70 13.31
C GLU A 318 32.97 -0.54 12.42
N SER A 319 32.60 -0.42 11.15
CA SER A 319 32.57 -1.57 10.24
C SER A 319 33.85 -1.74 9.39
N ASP A 320 34.88 -0.92 9.61
CA ASP A 320 36.15 -0.89 8.85
C ASP A 320 35.92 -0.85 7.32
N LYS A 321 34.77 -0.31 6.92
CA LYS A 321 34.32 -0.27 5.54
C LYS A 321 34.99 0.88 4.83
N ASP A 322 35.91 0.54 3.93
CA ASP A 322 36.56 1.50 3.06
C ASP A 322 35.50 2.20 2.17
N PRO A 323 35.34 3.55 2.25
CA PRO A 323 34.45 4.31 1.38
C PRO A 323 34.65 4.01 -0.12
N GLN A 324 35.85 3.58 -0.52
CA GLN A 324 36.14 3.18 -1.90
C GLN A 324 35.31 1.99 -2.37
N GLN A 325 34.90 1.10 -1.46
CA GLN A 325 33.99 -0.02 -1.77
C GLN A 325 32.62 0.48 -2.25
N TYR A 326 32.25 1.71 -1.88
CA TYR A 326 31.02 2.38 -2.29
C TYR A 326 31.23 3.39 -3.43
N GLY A 327 32.43 3.39 -4.05
CA GLY A 327 32.79 4.34 -5.10
C GLY A 327 33.03 5.78 -4.60
N LEU A 328 33.24 5.95 -3.28
CA LEU A 328 33.46 7.25 -2.65
C LEU A 328 34.94 7.46 -2.37
N ARG A 329 35.44 8.67 -2.68
CA ARG A 329 36.80 9.11 -2.36
C ARG A 329 36.89 9.61 -0.92
N SER A 330 35.88 10.34 -0.48
CA SER A 330 35.78 10.85 0.89
C SER A 330 34.32 10.94 1.33
N VAL A 331 34.11 10.83 2.64
CA VAL A 331 32.79 10.90 3.27
C VAL A 331 32.87 11.80 4.49
N ALA A 332 31.97 12.78 4.58
CA ALA A 332 31.79 13.66 5.72
C ALA A 332 30.32 13.73 6.12
N PHE A 333 30.05 13.90 7.41
CA PHE A 333 28.70 14.07 7.93
C PHE A 333 28.66 15.26 8.89
N GLU A 334 27.68 16.14 8.72
CA GLU A 334 27.53 17.36 9.52
C GLU A 334 26.12 17.49 10.09
N VAL A 335 26.04 17.88 11.36
CA VAL A 335 24.76 18.30 11.93
C VAL A 335 24.44 19.70 11.40
N GLY A 336 23.27 19.88 10.81
CA GLY A 336 22.90 21.16 10.26
C GLY A 336 21.46 21.26 9.78
N ASP A 337 20.93 22.46 9.87
CA ASP A 337 19.68 22.84 9.23
C ASP A 337 19.93 23.08 7.74
N MET A 338 19.10 22.51 6.86
CA MET A 338 19.17 22.73 5.42
C MET A 338 18.91 24.19 5.02
N LEU A 339 18.26 24.98 5.88
CA LEU A 339 17.99 26.41 5.67
C LEU A 339 19.24 27.28 5.84
N LYS A 340 20.36 26.72 6.32
CA LYS A 340 21.65 27.42 6.41
C LYS A 340 22.36 27.40 5.05
N GLU A 341 23.44 28.17 4.95
CA GLU A 341 24.34 28.09 3.78
C GLU A 341 25.06 26.73 3.75
N LEU A 342 24.76 25.92 2.73
CA LEU A 342 25.28 24.58 2.57
C LEU A 342 26.66 24.58 1.86
N PRO A 343 27.53 23.57 2.10
CA PRO A 343 28.79 23.43 1.38
C PRO A 343 28.62 23.42 -0.13
N LYS A 344 29.57 24.02 -0.87
CA LYS A 344 29.57 23.98 -2.34
C LYS A 344 29.89 22.57 -2.82
N ALA A 345 29.19 22.11 -3.85
CA ALA A 345 29.40 20.80 -4.45
C ALA A 345 29.05 20.84 -5.94
N ASP A 346 29.41 19.80 -6.68
CA ASP A 346 28.96 19.67 -8.07
C ASP A 346 27.46 19.33 -8.16
N LEU A 347 26.98 18.50 -7.23
CA LEU A 347 25.60 18.01 -7.18
C LEU A 347 25.04 18.17 -5.77
N LEU A 348 23.83 18.75 -5.67
CA LEU A 348 23.02 18.73 -4.45
C LEU A 348 21.89 17.71 -4.62
N ILE A 349 21.70 16.81 -3.64
CA ILE A 349 20.59 15.85 -3.64
C ILE A 349 19.74 16.10 -2.40
N THR A 350 18.43 16.19 -2.60
CA THR A 350 17.45 16.17 -1.50
C THR A 350 16.51 14.99 -1.73
N LYS A 351 16.28 14.17 -0.71
CA LYS A 351 15.39 13.00 -0.79
C LYS A 351 14.40 13.02 0.35
N ASP A 352 13.12 13.07 0.01
CA ASP A 352 11.98 13.05 0.94
C ASP A 352 12.16 14.05 2.10
N THR A 353 12.83 15.17 1.85
CA THR A 353 13.14 16.17 2.89
C THR A 353 12.24 17.40 2.73
N ILE A 354 12.22 17.99 1.53
CA ILE A 354 11.49 19.25 1.30
C ILE A 354 9.97 19.08 1.42
N ILE A 355 9.43 17.88 1.18
CA ILE A 355 8.00 17.55 1.36
C ILE A 355 7.54 17.56 2.83
N HIS A 356 8.45 17.80 3.77
CA HIS A 356 8.16 17.95 5.20
C HIS A 356 8.48 19.36 5.74
N VAL A 357 8.60 20.34 4.85
CA VAL A 357 9.08 21.69 5.17
C VAL A 357 8.12 22.72 4.58
N PRO A 358 7.67 23.72 5.35
CA PRO A 358 6.71 24.70 4.83
C PRO A 358 7.27 25.51 3.65
N ASN A 359 6.39 25.98 2.78
CA ASN A 359 6.71 26.67 1.52
C ASN A 359 7.66 27.85 1.74
N TRP A 360 7.49 28.62 2.82
CA TRP A 360 8.36 29.75 3.14
C TRP A 360 9.80 29.30 3.42
N ALA A 361 9.97 28.14 4.05
CA ALA A 361 11.27 27.57 4.38
C ALA A 361 11.91 26.95 3.13
N ILE A 362 11.13 26.30 2.26
CA ILE A 362 11.60 25.86 0.95
C ILE A 362 12.08 27.06 0.12
N LEU A 363 11.31 28.16 0.07
CA LEU A 363 11.73 29.38 -0.62
C LEU A 363 13.07 29.91 -0.08
N LYS A 364 13.21 30.00 1.25
CA LYS A 364 14.46 30.40 1.89
C LYS A 364 15.62 29.46 1.53
N PHE A 365 15.39 28.15 1.52
CA PHE A 365 16.37 27.16 1.08
C PHE A 365 16.79 27.37 -0.37
N LEU A 366 15.81 27.57 -1.27
CA LEU A 366 16.06 27.81 -2.68
C LEU A 366 16.85 29.10 -2.89
N GLU A 367 16.48 30.21 -2.24
CA GLU A 367 17.20 31.48 -2.30
C GLU A 367 18.64 31.38 -1.78
N THR A 368 18.82 30.70 -0.65
CA THR A 368 20.12 30.58 0.02
C THR A 368 21.08 29.66 -0.73
N ASN A 369 20.58 28.56 -1.28
CA ASN A 369 21.42 27.46 -1.77
C ASN A 369 21.32 27.20 -3.28
N VAL A 370 20.11 27.25 -3.86
CA VAL A 370 19.86 26.84 -5.26
C VAL A 370 19.97 28.01 -6.23
N ASN A 371 19.28 29.11 -5.93
CA ASN A 371 19.22 30.33 -6.73
C ASN A 371 20.35 31.32 -6.39
N ALA A 372 21.28 30.93 -5.52
CA ALA A 372 22.41 31.74 -5.10
C ALA A 372 23.31 32.13 -6.30
N CYS A 373 23.83 33.36 -6.26
CA CYS A 373 24.76 33.88 -7.27
C CYS A 373 26.08 34.29 -6.59
N PRO A 374 27.23 33.69 -6.96
CA PRO A 374 27.41 32.67 -7.99
C PRO A 374 26.77 31.31 -7.63
N PRO A 375 26.40 30.48 -8.64
CA PRO A 375 25.81 29.17 -8.40
C PRO A 375 26.69 28.32 -7.48
N ARG A 376 26.07 27.70 -6.48
CA ARG A 376 26.77 26.82 -5.52
C ARG A 376 26.90 25.38 -6.03
N TYR A 377 25.99 24.98 -6.91
CA TYR A 377 25.86 23.64 -7.46
C TYR A 377 25.78 23.69 -8.98
N LYS A 378 26.37 22.70 -9.67
CA LYS A 378 26.20 22.56 -11.13
C LYS A 378 24.83 21.96 -11.43
N GLU A 379 24.42 20.99 -10.62
CA GLU A 379 23.14 20.30 -10.72
C GLU A 379 22.49 20.19 -9.33
N VAL A 380 21.16 20.23 -9.30
CA VAL A 380 20.37 20.00 -8.10
C VAL A 380 19.31 18.95 -8.42
N LEU A 381 19.25 17.90 -7.60
CA LEU A 381 18.37 16.76 -7.73
C LEU A 381 17.36 16.74 -6.59
N PHE A 382 16.09 16.87 -6.94
CA PHE A 382 14.98 16.67 -6.01
C PHE A 382 14.41 15.27 -6.22
N ILE A 383 14.32 14.51 -5.13
CA ILE A 383 13.75 13.16 -5.08
C ILE A 383 12.64 13.21 -4.04
N HIS A 384 11.39 13.12 -4.47
CA HIS A 384 10.26 13.08 -3.55
C HIS A 384 9.08 12.34 -4.16
N ASP A 385 8.18 11.91 -3.29
CA ASP A 385 6.91 11.29 -3.68
C ASP A 385 5.97 12.31 -4.32
N ARG A 386 5.13 11.80 -5.22
CA ARG A 386 4.03 12.54 -5.85
C ARG A 386 2.74 11.75 -5.66
N PRO A 387 1.62 12.39 -5.29
CA PRO A 387 0.36 11.66 -5.21
C PRO A 387 -0.09 11.13 -6.57
N PRO A 388 -0.96 10.11 -6.55
CA PRO A 388 -1.61 9.64 -7.76
C PRO A 388 -2.53 10.69 -8.39
N TYR A 389 -2.59 10.70 -9.73
CA TYR A 389 -3.40 11.61 -10.54
C TYR A 389 -4.92 11.63 -10.23
N TRP A 390 -5.47 10.63 -9.53
CA TRP A 390 -6.90 10.58 -9.19
C TRP A 390 -7.27 11.29 -7.89
N LYS A 391 -6.32 11.58 -6.98
CA LYS A 391 -6.60 12.47 -5.82
C LYS A 391 -7.03 13.87 -6.27
N PHE A 392 -6.76 14.23 -7.53
CA PHE A 392 -7.20 15.46 -8.16
C PHE A 392 -8.65 15.39 -8.71
N ARG A 393 -9.38 14.26 -8.59
CA ARG A 393 -10.68 14.05 -9.24
C ARG A 393 -11.92 14.05 -8.34
N TRP A 394 -11.80 13.93 -7.02
CA TRP A 394 -12.96 13.75 -6.14
C TRP A 394 -12.99 14.73 -4.97
N GLY A 395 -14.14 15.40 -4.78
CA GLY A 395 -14.51 16.07 -3.54
C GLY A 395 -13.82 17.41 -3.22
N ALA A 396 -14.50 18.52 -3.53
CA ALA A 396 -14.36 19.85 -2.89
C ALA A 396 -13.08 20.70 -3.07
N VAL A 397 -11.92 20.19 -3.51
CA VAL A 397 -10.79 21.09 -3.89
C VAL A 397 -10.76 21.28 -5.41
N PRO A 398 -10.96 22.50 -5.95
CA PRO A 398 -10.99 22.69 -7.40
C PRO A 398 -9.65 22.24 -8.01
N LEU A 399 -9.72 21.35 -9.00
CA LEU A 399 -8.63 20.96 -9.92
C LEU A 399 -7.79 22.17 -10.39
N VAL A 400 -8.40 23.35 -10.41
CA VAL A 400 -7.79 24.64 -10.79
C VAL A 400 -6.78 25.16 -9.75
N ARG A 401 -6.90 24.84 -8.45
CA ARG A 401 -6.00 25.38 -7.40
C ARG A 401 -4.60 24.75 -7.42
N HIS A 402 -4.48 23.44 -7.62
CA HIS A 402 -3.16 22.77 -7.70
C HIS A 402 -2.46 22.91 -9.05
N ILE A 403 -3.18 23.29 -10.11
CA ILE A 403 -2.56 23.75 -11.36
C ILE A 403 -1.85 25.10 -11.14
N VAL A 404 -2.22 25.85 -10.09
CA VAL A 404 -1.76 27.23 -9.90
C VAL A 404 -0.82 27.40 -8.71
N ARG A 405 -0.96 26.63 -7.61
CA ARG A 405 -0.14 26.80 -6.39
C ARG A 405 0.02 25.52 -5.54
N ASN A 406 1.21 25.34 -4.97
CA ASN A 406 1.51 24.33 -3.95
C ASN A 406 0.81 24.66 -2.62
N TRP A 407 0.27 23.64 -1.95
CA TRP A 407 -0.28 23.77 -0.60
C TRP A 407 0.85 23.97 0.41
N ASP A 408 0.60 24.68 1.51
CA ASP A 408 1.60 24.88 2.57
C ASP A 408 1.34 23.93 3.73
N CYS A 409 2.39 23.32 4.30
CA CYS A 409 2.20 22.51 5.49
C CYS A 409 2.18 23.41 6.75
N PRO A 410 1.34 23.10 7.77
CA PRO A 410 1.20 23.94 8.96
C PRO A 410 2.48 24.06 9.78
N GLY A 411 3.27 22.99 9.85
CA GLY A 411 4.51 22.92 10.60
C GLY A 411 5.61 22.09 9.91
N PHE A 412 6.79 22.11 10.53
CA PHE A 412 7.85 21.18 10.16
C PHE A 412 7.44 19.74 10.51
N SER A 413 7.84 18.78 9.68
CA SER A 413 7.47 17.35 9.75
C SER A 413 6.10 16.99 9.17
N ASP A 414 5.21 17.97 8.96
CA ASP A 414 3.95 17.75 8.23
C ASP A 414 4.23 17.49 6.76
N PHE A 415 3.55 16.49 6.18
CA PHE A 415 3.69 16.17 4.77
C PHE A 415 2.86 17.13 3.92
N HIS A 416 3.46 17.66 2.85
CA HIS A 416 2.73 18.28 1.76
C HIS A 416 3.35 17.96 0.40
N GLU A 417 2.51 18.06 -0.62
CA GLU A 417 2.89 17.76 -2.00
C GLU A 417 3.50 18.99 -2.66
N ILE A 418 4.59 18.79 -3.40
CA ILE A 418 5.33 19.88 -4.02
C ILE A 418 5.54 19.61 -5.52
N ASP A 419 5.15 20.58 -6.34
CA ASP A 419 5.62 20.75 -7.71
C ASP A 419 6.45 22.03 -7.80
N LEU A 420 7.77 21.87 -7.94
CA LEU A 420 8.72 22.98 -7.99
C LEU A 420 8.55 23.89 -9.22
N ARG A 421 7.77 23.49 -10.24
CA ARG A 421 7.44 24.32 -11.42
C ARG A 421 6.34 25.34 -11.12
N VAL A 422 5.52 25.05 -10.12
CA VAL A 422 4.31 25.80 -9.78
C VAL A 422 4.63 26.81 -8.69
N ALA A 423 3.76 27.81 -8.51
CA ALA A 423 3.91 28.79 -7.45
C ALA A 423 4.00 28.11 -6.07
N PRO A 424 4.83 28.61 -5.14
CA PRO A 424 5.58 29.86 -5.23
C PRO A 424 6.99 29.74 -5.84
N TYR A 425 7.42 28.57 -6.30
CA TYR A 425 8.82 28.27 -6.62
C TYR A 425 9.25 28.68 -8.02
N HIS A 426 8.42 28.39 -9.03
CA HIS A 426 8.66 28.71 -10.44
C HIS A 426 10.06 28.28 -10.96
N LEU A 427 10.55 27.13 -10.52
CA LEU A 427 11.82 26.58 -10.98
C LEU A 427 11.65 25.92 -12.36
N ASP A 428 12.65 26.11 -13.20
CA ASP A 428 12.78 25.38 -14.47
C ASP A 428 13.37 24.00 -14.20
N VAL A 429 12.52 23.08 -13.74
CA VAL A 429 12.88 21.70 -13.42
C VAL A 429 12.46 20.73 -14.52
N VAL A 430 13.33 19.77 -14.83
CA VAL A 430 13.05 18.69 -15.77
C VAL A 430 12.90 17.37 -15.03
N ASN A 431 11.80 16.67 -15.24
CA ASN A 431 11.59 15.31 -14.75
C ASN A 431 12.50 14.33 -15.52
N LEU A 432 13.59 13.87 -14.90
CA LEU A 432 14.51 12.87 -15.45
C LEU A 432 13.97 11.44 -15.36
N PHE A 433 13.24 11.13 -14.29
CA PHE A 433 12.77 9.78 -13.99
C PHE A 433 11.45 9.87 -13.23
N GLU A 434 10.53 8.95 -13.53
CA GLU A 434 9.26 8.74 -12.84
C GLU A 434 9.12 7.24 -12.58
N PHE A 435 9.08 6.83 -11.31
CA PHE A 435 8.85 5.44 -10.94
C PHE A 435 7.40 5.28 -10.46
N ASN A 436 6.73 4.22 -10.88
CA ASN A 436 5.38 3.94 -10.40
C ASN A 436 5.42 2.62 -9.62
N SER A 437 5.17 2.72 -8.32
CA SER A 437 5.24 1.57 -7.42
C SER A 437 3.98 0.66 -7.52
N SER A 438 2.96 1.03 -8.30
CA SER A 438 1.75 0.21 -8.45
C SER A 438 1.97 -0.98 -9.42
N THR A 439 2.34 -2.14 -8.90
CA THR A 439 2.52 -3.38 -9.70
C THR A 439 1.23 -4.18 -9.93
N ARG A 440 0.05 -3.63 -9.62
CA ARG A 440 -1.24 -4.20 -10.05
C ARG A 440 -1.55 -3.79 -11.48
N ALA A 441 -1.25 -4.67 -12.44
CA ALA A 441 -1.59 -4.52 -13.86
C ALA A 441 -3.09 -4.27 -14.14
N ASP A 442 -3.96 -4.57 -13.17
CA ASP A 442 -5.41 -4.36 -13.20
C ASP A 442 -5.86 -2.99 -12.66
N ARG A 443 -4.99 -2.23 -11.99
CA ARG A 443 -5.29 -0.86 -11.47
C ARG A 443 -4.43 0.25 -12.08
N VAL A 444 -3.70 -0.03 -13.17
CA VAL A 444 -2.90 0.96 -13.90
C VAL A 444 -3.75 2.17 -14.35
N MET A 445 -5.07 1.99 -14.53
CA MET A 445 -5.98 3.09 -14.87
C MET A 445 -6.44 3.94 -13.69
N ASP A 446 -6.46 3.38 -12.46
CA ASP A 446 -7.18 4.00 -11.34
C ASP A 446 -6.31 4.32 -10.13
N ASN A 447 -5.04 3.88 -10.03
CA ASN A 447 -4.19 4.24 -8.88
C ASN A 447 -2.67 4.26 -9.12
N PRO A 448 -2.09 5.28 -9.78
CA PRO A 448 -0.64 5.40 -9.93
C PRO A 448 -0.02 6.05 -8.70
N LYS A 449 0.44 5.28 -7.70
CA LYS A 449 1.36 5.83 -6.69
C LYS A 449 2.70 6.13 -7.36
N VAL A 450 2.85 7.38 -7.80
CA VAL A 450 4.05 7.90 -8.45
C VAL A 450 5.11 8.15 -7.38
N VAL A 451 6.14 7.31 -7.39
CA VAL A 451 7.31 7.46 -6.55
C VAL A 451 8.43 8.01 -7.43
N GLN A 452 9.13 9.03 -6.94
CA GLN A 452 10.34 9.57 -7.57
C GLN A 452 10.12 10.27 -8.91
N THR A 453 9.70 11.54 -8.86
CA THR A 453 10.11 12.53 -9.87
C THR A 453 11.52 12.99 -9.54
N SER A 454 12.48 12.67 -10.39
CA SER A 454 13.83 13.25 -10.34
C SER A 454 13.80 14.57 -11.10
N CYS A 455 13.94 15.70 -10.42
CA CYS A 455 13.92 17.02 -11.06
C CYS A 455 15.33 17.62 -11.09
N THR A 456 15.89 17.88 -12.27
CA THR A 456 17.16 18.61 -12.41
C THR A 456 16.91 20.07 -12.72
N VAL A 457 17.51 20.96 -11.94
CA VAL A 457 17.68 22.37 -12.31
C VAL A 457 19.04 22.52 -12.97
N SER A 458 19.06 22.73 -14.29
CA SER A 458 20.30 23.15 -14.96
C SER A 458 20.44 24.66 -14.76
N VAL A 459 21.47 25.12 -14.06
CA VAL A 459 21.72 26.55 -13.88
C VAL A 459 22.35 27.11 -15.16
N GLN A 460 21.58 27.13 -16.26
CA GLN A 460 22.00 27.76 -17.50
C GLN A 460 21.87 29.28 -17.37
N ARG A 461 22.96 29.99 -17.70
CA ARG A 461 23.06 31.46 -17.65
C ARG A 461 21.83 32.13 -18.29
N ARG A 462 21.03 32.86 -17.52
CA ARG A 462 20.10 33.88 -18.06
C ARG A 462 20.91 34.97 -18.76
N ARG A 463 21.17 34.81 -20.07
CA ARG A 463 21.49 35.91 -20.97
C ARG A 463 20.23 36.24 -21.77
N ASN A 464 19.60 37.36 -21.42
CA ASN A 464 18.64 38.12 -22.21
C ASN A 464 17.50 37.34 -22.90
N ALA A 465 16.32 37.33 -22.28
CA ALA A 465 15.06 37.27 -23.00
C ALA A 465 13.94 37.92 -22.17
N PHE A 466 13.75 39.23 -22.36
CA PHE A 466 12.40 39.80 -22.32
C PHE A 466 11.69 39.25 -23.56
N ALA A 467 11.10 38.06 -23.45
CA ALA A 467 10.23 37.49 -24.47
C ALA A 467 8.79 37.67 -24.00
N ALA A 468 8.00 38.34 -24.84
CA ALA A 468 6.57 38.52 -24.65
C ALA A 468 5.89 37.15 -24.40
N VAL A 469 5.13 37.06 -23.32
CA VAL A 469 4.29 35.90 -23.02
C VAL A 469 3.05 36.00 -23.91
N SER A 470 3.03 35.23 -25.00
CA SER A 470 1.78 34.91 -25.69
C SER A 470 1.09 33.78 -24.95
N VAL A 471 -0.02 34.07 -24.27
CA VAL A 471 -0.90 33.05 -23.69
C VAL A 471 -1.73 32.46 -24.83
N MET A 472 -1.49 31.21 -25.19
CA MET A 472 -2.30 30.47 -26.15
C MET A 472 -3.08 29.39 -25.40
N THR A 473 -4.33 29.68 -25.04
CA THR A 473 -5.23 28.71 -24.40
C THR A 473 -5.94 27.88 -25.47
N MET A 474 -5.69 26.57 -25.48
CA MET A 474 -6.46 25.62 -26.29
C MET A 474 -7.78 25.29 -25.58
N THR A 475 -8.91 25.71 -26.14
CA THR A 475 -10.24 25.20 -25.76
C THR A 475 -10.95 24.61 -26.97
N ARG A 476 -10.91 23.27 -27.11
CA ARG A 476 -11.66 22.38 -28.05
C ARG A 476 -11.61 22.74 -29.56
N PRO A 477 -11.75 21.75 -30.46
CA PRO A 477 -11.50 21.99 -31.89
C PRO A 477 -12.65 22.78 -32.50
N GLY A 478 -12.39 24.00 -32.98
CA GLY A 478 -13.33 24.70 -33.86
C GLY A 478 -13.22 26.22 -33.94
N TYR A 479 -12.66 26.91 -32.94
CA TYR A 479 -12.59 28.37 -32.95
C TYR A 479 -11.28 28.88 -32.33
N VAL A 480 -10.55 29.73 -33.06
CA VAL A 480 -9.38 30.46 -32.54
C VAL A 480 -9.81 31.90 -32.33
N THR A 481 -9.88 32.34 -31.09
CA THR A 481 -9.93 33.76 -30.73
C THR A 481 -8.55 34.19 -30.28
N ALA A 482 -7.96 35.17 -30.98
CA ALA A 482 -6.72 35.83 -30.56
C ALA A 482 -7.06 37.20 -29.96
N GLU A 483 -6.81 37.40 -28.68
CA GLU A 483 -6.76 38.74 -28.10
C GLU A 483 -5.34 39.29 -28.27
N LEU A 484 -5.22 40.43 -28.97
CA LEU A 484 -3.96 41.16 -29.14
C LEU A 484 -3.97 42.36 -28.19
N CYS A 485 -3.26 42.26 -27.07
CA CYS A 485 -3.01 43.40 -26.21
C CYS A 485 -1.79 44.18 -26.75
N TRP A 486 -2.00 45.40 -27.23
CA TRP A 486 -0.92 46.27 -27.71
C TRP A 486 -0.36 47.10 -26.55
N THR A 487 0.92 46.94 -26.23
CA THR A 487 1.68 47.97 -25.52
C THR A 487 2.54 48.72 -26.53
N ALA A 488 2.41 50.05 -26.53
CA ALA A 488 3.01 50.97 -27.49
C ALA A 488 4.48 50.67 -27.83
N SER A 489 4.75 50.43 -29.10
CA SER A 489 6.11 50.35 -29.64
C SER A 489 6.61 51.72 -30.09
N ALA A 490 7.93 51.89 -30.03
CA ALA A 490 8.67 53.11 -30.34
C ALA A 490 8.36 53.71 -31.73
N PRO A 491 8.55 55.03 -31.94
CA PRO A 491 8.16 55.69 -33.18
C PRO A 491 8.99 55.19 -34.37
N GLY A 492 8.33 54.75 -35.44
CA GLY A 492 8.95 54.58 -36.76
C GLY A 492 9.00 53.17 -37.35
N SER A 493 8.44 52.14 -36.72
CA SER A 493 8.33 50.82 -37.36
C SER A 493 6.94 50.61 -37.98
N ASP A 494 6.89 50.39 -39.30
CA ASP A 494 5.65 50.02 -40.01
C ASP A 494 5.17 48.62 -39.54
N PRO A 495 4.05 48.52 -38.80
CA PRO A 495 3.56 47.26 -38.27
C PRO A 495 3.14 46.26 -39.37
N TRP A 496 2.84 46.73 -40.58
CA TRP A 496 2.42 45.88 -41.69
C TRP A 496 3.59 45.14 -42.35
N LEU A 497 4.81 45.66 -42.24
CA LEU A 497 6.01 45.02 -42.79
C LEU A 497 6.35 43.72 -42.04
N ARG A 498 6.18 43.69 -40.71
CA ARG A 498 6.39 42.47 -39.90
C ARG A 498 5.29 41.44 -40.07
N LEU A 499 4.03 41.87 -40.26
CA LEU A 499 2.92 40.96 -40.52
C LEU A 499 3.06 40.27 -41.88
N ARG A 500 3.54 40.98 -42.92
CA ARG A 500 3.86 40.38 -44.23
C ARG A 500 5.01 39.38 -44.17
N GLN A 501 6.04 39.65 -43.37
CA GLN A 501 7.17 38.73 -43.18
C GLN A 501 6.75 37.45 -42.45
N LEU A 502 5.85 37.54 -41.46
CA LEU A 502 5.30 36.37 -40.74
C LEU A 502 4.34 35.54 -41.60
N LEU A 503 3.59 36.17 -42.52
CA LEU A 503 2.65 35.48 -43.42
C LEU A 503 3.34 34.85 -44.65
N GLN A 504 4.58 35.22 -44.97
CA GLN A 504 5.37 34.58 -46.03
C GLN A 504 6.00 33.25 -45.61
N TYR A 505 6.12 32.96 -44.30
CA TYR A 505 6.83 31.79 -43.80
C TYR A 505 5.94 30.55 -43.55
N ASN A 506 4.62 30.68 -43.70
CA ASN A 506 3.68 29.57 -43.53
C ASN A 506 2.94 29.27 -44.83
N SER A 507 3.18 28.09 -45.40
CA SER A 507 2.56 27.56 -46.62
C SER A 507 1.10 27.13 -46.40
N LEU A 508 0.25 28.03 -45.93
CA LEU A 508 -1.21 27.84 -45.86
C LEU A 508 -1.87 28.72 -46.94
N ARG A 509 -1.64 28.32 -48.18
CA ARG A 509 -2.25 28.93 -49.36
C ARG A 509 -3.50 28.15 -49.75
N GLU A 510 -4.54 28.24 -48.94
CA GLU A 510 -5.94 28.08 -49.38
C GLU A 510 -6.89 28.31 -48.19
N ARG A 511 -7.89 29.18 -48.40
CA ARG A 511 -9.01 29.53 -47.49
C ARG A 511 -8.73 30.57 -46.40
N LEU A 512 -8.58 31.83 -46.81
CA LEU A 512 -9.05 32.97 -46.01
C LEU A 512 -9.85 33.91 -46.91
N THR A 513 -11.17 33.85 -46.78
CA THR A 513 -12.11 34.86 -47.27
C THR A 513 -12.02 36.08 -46.36
N PHE A 514 -11.59 37.22 -46.89
CA PHE A 514 -11.57 38.50 -46.17
C PHE A 514 -12.98 39.08 -46.08
N LEU A 515 -13.43 39.41 -44.87
CA LEU A 515 -14.52 40.37 -44.64
C LEU A 515 -13.94 41.79 -44.56
N SER A 516 -14.72 42.77 -45.00
CA SER A 516 -14.30 44.15 -45.28
C SER A 516 -13.99 45.00 -44.03
N PRO A 517 -13.25 46.12 -44.16
CA PRO A 517 -12.63 46.88 -43.06
C PRO A 517 -13.55 47.73 -42.17
N GLN A 518 -14.82 47.37 -41.96
CA GLN A 518 -15.77 48.12 -41.12
C GLN A 518 -16.52 47.26 -40.09
N GLN A 519 -15.99 46.09 -39.72
CA GLN A 519 -16.44 45.33 -38.54
C GLN A 519 -15.31 45.16 -37.55
#